data_AF-A0A6V2X246-F1
#
_entry.id   AF-A0A6V2X246-F1
#
_cell.length_a   1.000
_cell.length_b   1.000
_cell.length_c   1.000
_cell.angle_alpha   90.00
_cell.angle_beta   90.00
_cell.angle_gamma   90.00
#
_symmetry.space_group_name_H-M   'P 1'
#
loop_
_entity.id
_entity.type
_entity.pdbx_description
1 polymer ?
#
loop_
_entity_poly.entity_id
_entity_poly.type
_entity_poly.pdbx_seq_one_letter_code
_entity_poly.pdbx_strand_id
1 'polypeptide(L)'
;AASSLAASVASAAPPTAAPQPPLAEGEVAAAAVASESSPASPYELRCGEGAGSSQCYLPLDAASFSVRGREYFADGKKAPSARGASELLAVELFRAKSPVEAVGSRRSAPSHTLQQRTASPLASVFVVSLVIPAGSGGVLQLVLYFGVLAAAASGPAHQLLRAFTAPDTSDAWRNGRFKIIPGVEAGPWIVRKVSRA
;
A
#
# COMPACT_ATOMS: atom_id res chain seq x y z
N ALA A 1 4.71 -61.73 -45.83
CA ALA A 1 3.70 -61.08 -44.98
C ALA A 1 4.00 -59.58 -45.04
N ALA A 2 3.34 -58.86 -45.96
CA ALA A 2 2.15 -58.04 -45.70
C ALA A 2 2.51 -56.82 -44.83
N SER A 3 2.78 -55.66 -45.42
CA SER A 3 1.84 -54.52 -45.61
C SER A 3 2.49 -53.31 -44.90
N SER A 4 2.43 -52.05 -45.32
CA SER A 4 1.67 -51.36 -46.35
C SER A 4 2.34 -50.01 -46.67
N LEU A 5 2.13 -49.56 -47.91
CA LEU A 5 2.36 -48.19 -48.41
C LEU A 5 1.66 -47.11 -47.56
N ALA A 6 2.21 -45.89 -47.55
CA ALA A 6 1.61 -44.74 -48.25
C ALA A 6 2.39 -43.44 -47.98
N ALA A 7 2.72 -42.74 -49.07
CA ALA A 7 3.19 -41.36 -49.09
C ALA A 7 2.03 -40.37 -48.81
N SER A 8 2.34 -39.18 -48.29
CA SER A 8 1.58 -37.97 -48.62
C SER A 8 2.38 -36.70 -48.35
N VAL A 9 2.11 -35.73 -49.22
CA VAL A 9 2.84 -34.50 -49.54
C VAL A 9 2.40 -33.31 -48.68
N ALA A 10 3.38 -32.44 -48.42
CA ALA A 10 3.40 -30.98 -48.16
C ALA A 10 2.24 -30.25 -47.45
N SER A 11 2.61 -29.32 -46.56
CA SER A 11 2.20 -27.90 -46.64
C SER A 11 3.06 -27.05 -45.71
N ALA A 12 3.68 -26.00 -46.26
CA ALA A 12 4.41 -24.98 -45.49
C ALA A 12 3.47 -23.83 -45.14
N ALA A 13 3.53 -23.34 -43.89
CA ALA A 13 2.86 -22.14 -43.41
C ALA A 13 3.76 -21.43 -42.35
N PRO A 14 3.59 -20.10 -42.14
CA PRO A 14 4.66 -19.10 -42.02
C PRO A 14 5.31 -18.99 -40.63
N PRO A 15 6.45 -18.26 -40.50
CA PRO A 15 7.16 -18.11 -39.23
C PRO A 15 6.29 -17.40 -38.19
N THR A 16 5.85 -18.13 -37.18
CA THR A 16 5.17 -17.52 -36.03
C THR A 16 6.23 -16.88 -35.17
N ALA A 17 6.14 -15.55 -35.06
CA ALA A 17 7.08 -14.68 -34.39
C ALA A 17 7.52 -15.24 -33.03
N ALA A 18 8.84 -15.20 -32.81
CA ALA A 18 9.44 -15.48 -31.51
C ALA A 18 8.68 -14.69 -30.41
N PRO A 19 8.44 -15.28 -29.24
CA PRO A 19 7.85 -14.57 -28.11
C PRO A 19 8.65 -13.28 -27.89
N GLN A 20 8.00 -12.13 -28.03
CA GLN A 20 8.65 -10.88 -27.67
C GLN A 20 9.04 -10.97 -26.20
N PRO A 21 10.28 -10.61 -25.84
CA PRO A 21 10.67 -10.55 -24.45
C PRO A 21 9.69 -9.63 -23.72
N PRO A 22 9.24 -9.97 -22.51
CA PRO A 22 8.41 -9.07 -21.73
C PRO A 22 9.11 -7.71 -21.64
N LEU A 23 8.34 -6.65 -21.90
CA LEU A 23 8.75 -5.26 -21.79
C LEU A 23 9.60 -5.09 -20.53
N ALA A 24 10.84 -4.64 -20.73
CA ALA A 24 11.85 -4.52 -19.70
C ALA A 24 11.23 -3.99 -18.40
N GLU A 25 11.29 -4.81 -17.35
CA GLU A 25 11.01 -4.36 -16.00
C GLU A 25 11.95 -3.20 -15.74
N GLY A 26 11.39 -2.00 -15.72
CA GLY A 26 12.08 -0.83 -15.23
C GLY A 26 12.44 -1.12 -13.78
N GLU A 27 13.68 -1.53 -13.59
CA GLU A 27 14.37 -1.58 -12.33
C GLU A 27 14.18 -0.24 -11.63
N VAL A 28 13.34 -0.22 -10.59
CA VAL A 28 13.27 0.93 -9.69
C VAL A 28 13.47 0.41 -8.29
N ALA A 29 14.74 0.48 -7.90
CA ALA A 29 15.32 0.49 -6.57
C ALA A 29 14.44 0.00 -5.42
N ALA A 30 14.96 -1.02 -4.74
CA ALA A 30 14.59 -1.45 -3.41
C ALA A 30 14.11 -0.28 -2.53
N ALA A 31 13.01 -0.52 -1.82
CA ALA A 31 12.38 0.36 -0.84
C ALA A 31 13.39 1.36 -0.27
N ALA A 32 13.23 2.64 -0.63
CA ALA A 32 14.10 3.70 -0.14
C ALA A 32 14.06 3.66 1.39
N VAL A 33 15.20 3.24 1.95
CA VAL A 33 15.47 3.23 3.38
C VAL A 33 15.25 4.65 3.87
N ALA A 34 14.41 4.80 4.89
CA ALA A 34 14.13 6.08 5.52
C ALA A 34 15.46 6.73 5.93
N SER A 35 15.81 7.82 5.27
CA SER A 35 16.86 8.72 5.74
C SER A 35 16.48 9.19 7.14
N GLU A 36 17.38 9.04 8.12
CA GLU A 36 17.20 9.53 9.49
C GLU A 36 17.09 11.06 9.49
N SER A 37 15.90 11.58 9.19
CA SER A 37 15.55 12.97 9.42
C SER A 37 15.09 13.12 10.87
N SER A 38 15.62 14.11 11.59
CA SER A 38 15.13 14.48 12.93
C SER A 38 13.60 14.58 12.96
N PRO A 39 12.93 14.13 14.04
CA PRO A 39 11.48 14.15 14.10
C PRO A 39 10.97 15.59 13.98
N ALA A 40 10.02 15.82 13.07
CA ALA A 40 9.42 17.13 12.83
C ALA A 40 8.34 17.47 13.87
N SER A 41 7.91 16.46 14.64
CA SER A 41 6.90 16.56 15.69
C SER A 41 7.36 15.85 16.97
N PRO A 42 6.99 16.35 18.17
CA PRO A 42 7.22 15.61 19.42
C PRO A 42 6.41 14.31 19.52
N TYR A 43 5.40 14.11 18.67
CA TYR A 43 4.57 12.90 18.64
C TYR A 43 5.03 11.89 17.60
N GLU A 44 6.09 12.22 16.85
CA GLU A 44 6.56 11.39 15.76
C GLU A 44 7.26 10.14 16.30
N LEU A 45 6.83 8.99 15.82
CA LEU A 45 7.49 7.72 16.07
C LEU A 45 8.78 7.64 15.24
N ARG A 46 9.78 6.90 15.73
CA ARG A 46 10.99 6.63 14.95
C ARG A 46 10.74 5.46 13.99
N CYS A 47 11.13 5.64 12.74
CA CYS A 47 11.21 4.55 11.77
C CYS A 47 12.31 3.57 12.21
N GLY A 48 12.06 2.27 12.07
CA GLY A 48 13.04 1.24 12.37
C GLY A 48 14.10 1.06 11.29
N GLU A 49 15.18 0.38 11.66
CA GLU A 49 16.28 -0.07 10.78
C GLU A 49 16.27 -1.60 10.53
N GLY A 50 15.28 -2.36 11.04
CA GLY A 50 15.17 -3.82 10.83
C GLY A 50 14.77 -4.67 12.05
N ALA A 51 14.53 -5.97 11.87
CA ALA A 51 14.03 -6.84 12.94
C ALA A 51 14.99 -6.94 14.15
N GLY A 52 14.63 -6.32 15.29
CA GLY A 52 15.36 -6.47 16.56
C GLY A 52 15.67 -5.18 17.33
N SER A 53 15.49 -4.00 16.74
CA SER A 53 15.59 -2.75 17.49
C SER A 53 14.23 -2.39 18.13
N SER A 54 14.19 -1.45 19.08
CA SER A 54 12.98 -1.02 19.81
C SER A 54 12.03 -0.18 18.93
N GLN A 55 11.75 -0.67 17.72
CA GLN A 55 11.23 0.08 16.59
C GLN A 55 9.73 0.30 16.73
N CYS A 56 9.30 1.52 16.43
CA CYS A 56 7.92 1.91 16.60
C CYS A 56 7.08 1.72 15.30
N TYR A 57 7.70 1.75 14.11
CA TYR A 57 7.07 1.35 12.85
C TYR A 57 8.10 1.09 11.72
N LEU A 58 7.66 0.39 10.66
CA LEU A 58 8.37 0.20 9.39
C LEU A 58 7.39 0.34 8.22
N PRO A 59 7.83 0.79 7.03
CA PRO A 59 7.03 0.67 5.81
C PRO A 59 6.70 -0.80 5.53
N LEU A 60 5.46 -1.06 5.11
CA LEU A 60 5.03 -2.39 4.72
C LEU A 60 5.26 -2.58 3.22
N ASP A 61 5.73 -3.77 2.84
CA ASP A 61 5.73 -4.18 1.44
C ASP A 61 4.31 -4.53 1.00
N ALA A 62 3.80 -3.83 -0.01
CA ALA A 62 2.47 -4.08 -0.56
C ALA A 62 2.33 -5.52 -1.07
N ALA A 63 3.38 -6.11 -1.63
CA ALA A 63 3.34 -7.47 -2.18
C ALA A 63 3.09 -8.55 -1.11
N SER A 64 3.31 -8.22 0.18
CA SER A 64 2.98 -9.12 1.30
C SER A 64 1.48 -9.35 1.47
N PHE A 65 0.63 -8.52 0.88
CA PHE A 65 -0.83 -8.64 0.93
C PHE A 65 -1.37 -9.40 -0.27
N SER A 66 -2.20 -10.41 -0.02
CA SER A 66 -2.93 -11.13 -1.07
C SER A 66 -4.29 -10.48 -1.34
N VAL A 67 -4.46 -9.91 -2.53
CA VAL A 67 -5.70 -9.25 -2.97
C VAL A 67 -6.45 -10.10 -3.99
N ARG A 68 -7.75 -9.81 -4.17
CA ARG A 68 -8.57 -10.52 -5.16
C ARG A 68 -8.02 -10.22 -6.57
N GLY A 69 -7.67 -11.27 -7.32
CA GLY A 69 -7.26 -11.15 -8.71
C GLY A 69 -8.38 -10.65 -9.62
N ARG A 70 -8.04 -10.30 -10.87
CA ARG A 70 -9.03 -9.79 -11.84
C ARG A 70 -10.13 -10.81 -12.12
N GLU A 71 -9.79 -12.09 -12.15
CA GLU A 71 -10.69 -13.22 -12.40
C GLU A 71 -11.21 -13.89 -11.10
N TYR A 72 -11.05 -13.26 -9.93
CA TYR A 72 -11.36 -13.86 -8.62
C TYR A 72 -12.76 -14.47 -8.51
N PHE A 73 -13.77 -13.88 -9.17
CA PHE A 73 -15.15 -14.40 -9.13
C PHE A 73 -15.33 -15.69 -9.94
N ALA A 74 -14.42 -15.99 -10.87
CA ALA A 74 -14.43 -17.22 -11.65
C ALA A 74 -13.55 -18.31 -11.02
N ASP A 75 -12.38 -17.96 -10.49
CA ASP A 75 -11.38 -18.93 -10.03
C ASP A 75 -11.13 -18.96 -8.51
N GLY A 76 -11.63 -17.97 -7.77
CA GLY A 76 -11.41 -17.81 -6.33
C GLY A 76 -9.96 -17.48 -5.94
N LYS A 77 -9.08 -17.17 -6.90
CA LYS A 77 -7.64 -17.03 -6.65
C LYS A 77 -7.25 -15.61 -6.27
N LYS A 78 -6.55 -15.49 -5.15
CA LYS A 78 -5.87 -14.25 -4.76
C LYS A 78 -4.49 -14.17 -5.40
N ALA A 79 -4.04 -12.96 -5.68
CA ALA A 79 -2.70 -12.66 -6.16
C ALA A 79 -2.02 -11.66 -5.21
N PRO A 80 -0.67 -11.62 -5.15
CA PRO A 80 0.04 -10.55 -4.47
C PRO A 80 -0.41 -9.17 -4.97
N SER A 81 -0.52 -8.20 -4.07
CA SER A 81 -0.84 -6.83 -4.45
C SER A 81 0.27 -6.25 -5.32
N ALA A 82 -0.12 -5.43 -6.30
CA ALA A 82 0.82 -4.57 -6.99
C ALA A 82 1.45 -3.55 -6.02
N ARG A 83 2.57 -2.95 -6.43
CA ARG A 83 3.24 -1.87 -5.69
C ARG A 83 2.22 -0.77 -5.33
N GLY A 84 2.30 -0.29 -4.10
CA GLY A 84 1.43 0.78 -3.62
C GLY A 84 1.60 2.08 -4.40
N ALA A 85 0.50 2.83 -4.57
CA ALA A 85 0.51 4.17 -5.16
C ALA A 85 1.06 5.25 -4.21
N SER A 86 1.38 4.87 -2.97
CA SER A 86 1.87 5.76 -1.92
C SER A 86 2.92 5.09 -1.03
N GLU A 87 3.72 5.90 -0.36
CA GLU A 87 4.75 5.48 0.60
C GLU A 87 4.40 6.04 1.99
N LEU A 88 4.66 5.27 3.05
CA LEU A 88 4.49 5.74 4.43
C LEU A 88 5.72 6.58 4.83
N LEU A 89 5.53 7.87 5.09
CA LEU A 89 6.63 8.82 5.27
C LEU A 89 6.79 9.34 6.71
N ALA A 90 5.72 9.29 7.50
CA ALA A 90 5.75 9.65 8.91
C ALA A 90 4.63 8.93 9.66
N VAL A 91 4.86 8.68 10.94
CA VAL A 91 3.84 8.17 11.85
C VAL A 91 3.88 8.99 13.12
N GLU A 92 2.73 9.48 13.57
CA GLU A 92 2.59 10.09 14.89
C GLU A 92 1.67 9.24 15.78
N LEU A 93 1.99 9.21 17.06
CA LEU A 93 1.14 8.60 18.08
C LEU A 93 1.01 9.55 19.27
N PHE A 94 -0.22 9.93 19.58
CA PHE A 94 -0.48 10.81 20.72
C PHE A 94 -1.82 10.53 21.39
N ARG A 95 -1.91 10.89 22.66
CA ARG A 95 -3.13 10.80 23.45
C ARG A 95 -3.81 12.17 23.50
N ALA A 96 -5.13 12.19 23.35
CA ALA A 96 -5.94 13.40 23.44
C ALA A 96 -7.17 13.15 24.31
N LYS A 97 -7.77 14.22 24.86
CA LYS A 97 -9.03 14.12 25.63
C LYS A 97 -10.22 13.80 24.72
N SER A 98 -10.18 14.28 23.48
CA SER A 98 -11.18 14.08 22.43
C SER A 98 -10.48 13.86 21.08
N PRO A 99 -11.15 13.29 20.08
CA PRO A 99 -10.60 13.17 18.73
C PRO A 99 -10.18 14.54 18.19
N VAL A 100 -8.93 14.61 17.72
CA VAL A 100 -8.38 15.77 17.01
C VAL A 100 -8.65 15.58 15.53
N GLU A 101 -9.41 16.50 14.95
CA GLU A 101 -9.67 16.54 13.51
C GLU A 101 -8.57 17.30 12.77
N ALA A 102 -8.53 17.18 11.43
CA ALA A 102 -7.58 17.87 10.57
C ALA A 102 -6.12 17.79 11.07
N VAL A 103 -5.71 16.62 11.57
CA VAL A 103 -4.40 16.39 12.23
C VAL A 103 -3.20 16.80 11.37
N GLY A 104 -3.33 16.74 10.04
CA GLY A 104 -2.30 17.15 9.08
C GLY A 104 -2.10 18.67 8.97
N SER A 105 -3.08 19.47 9.41
CA SER A 105 -3.03 20.94 9.39
C SER A 105 -2.46 21.53 10.68
N ARG A 106 -2.13 20.70 11.68
CA ARG A 106 -1.48 21.17 12.92
C ARG A 106 -0.10 21.73 12.58
N ARG A 107 0.28 22.83 13.23
CA ARG A 107 1.62 23.44 13.08
C ARG A 107 2.76 22.46 13.37
N SER A 108 2.55 21.55 14.32
CA SER A 108 3.53 20.54 14.69
C SER A 108 3.52 19.30 13.77
N ALA A 109 2.60 19.20 12.81
CA ALA A 109 2.51 18.02 11.96
C ALA A 109 3.72 17.95 10.99
N PRO A 110 4.23 16.74 10.68
CA PRO A 110 5.36 16.55 9.78
C PRO A 110 5.05 16.88 8.31
N SER A 111 3.80 17.24 7.98
CA SER A 111 3.28 17.49 6.63
C SER A 111 4.20 18.31 5.73
N HIS A 112 4.88 19.33 6.28
CA HIS A 112 5.76 20.24 5.55
C HIS A 112 7.14 19.65 5.21
N THR A 113 7.55 18.56 5.88
CA THR A 113 8.85 17.89 5.67
C THR A 113 8.74 16.65 4.79
N LEU A 114 7.53 16.18 4.48
CA LEU A 114 7.33 14.85 3.86
C LEU A 114 8.01 14.69 2.50
N GLN A 115 8.02 15.73 1.66
CA GLN A 115 8.70 15.67 0.35
C GLN A 115 10.22 15.44 0.47
N GLN A 116 10.84 15.88 1.58
CA GLN A 116 12.28 15.70 1.81
C GLN A 116 12.62 14.26 2.24
N ARG A 117 11.61 13.46 2.59
CA ARG A 117 11.76 12.09 3.12
C ARG A 117 11.62 10.99 2.06
N THR A 118 11.34 11.37 0.82
CA THR A 118 11.28 10.46 -0.32
C THR A 118 12.06 11.06 -1.49
N ALA A 119 12.70 10.19 -2.28
CA ALA A 119 13.36 10.60 -3.51
C ALA A 119 12.35 10.90 -4.63
N SER A 120 11.12 10.38 -4.51
CA SER A 120 10.09 10.53 -5.53
C SER A 120 9.27 11.81 -5.30
N PRO A 121 8.93 12.56 -6.36
CA PRO A 121 8.01 13.69 -6.23
C PRO A 121 6.63 13.22 -5.77
N LEU A 122 6.04 13.93 -4.82
CA LEU A 122 4.70 13.66 -4.30
C LEU A 122 3.67 14.49 -5.07
N ALA A 123 2.57 13.86 -5.48
CA ALA A 123 1.41 14.56 -6.03
C ALA A 123 0.51 15.13 -4.92
N SER A 124 0.37 14.39 -3.82
CA SER A 124 -0.42 14.79 -2.66
C SER A 124 -0.01 13.99 -1.43
N VAL A 125 -0.52 14.39 -0.26
CA VAL A 125 -0.35 13.66 0.99
C VAL A 125 -1.72 13.18 1.45
N PHE A 126 -1.83 11.88 1.70
CA PHE A 126 -3.02 11.26 2.26
C PHE A 126 -2.76 10.91 3.73
N VAL A 127 -3.56 11.48 4.63
CA VAL A 127 -3.38 11.31 6.07
C VAL A 127 -4.50 10.43 6.63
N VAL A 128 -4.13 9.31 7.25
CA VAL A 128 -5.07 8.42 7.92
C VAL A 128 -4.93 8.62 9.42
N SER A 129 -5.99 9.09 10.08
CA SER A 129 -6.04 9.18 11.54
C SER A 129 -6.91 8.06 12.10
N LEU A 130 -6.29 7.13 12.82
CA LEU A 130 -6.99 6.07 13.55
C LEU A 130 -7.23 6.55 14.97
N VAL A 131 -8.49 6.77 15.29
CA VAL A 131 -8.95 7.17 16.64
C VAL A 131 -9.29 5.91 17.43
N ILE A 132 -8.49 5.61 18.44
CA ILE A 132 -8.63 4.42 19.28
C ILE A 132 -9.19 4.87 20.64
N PRO A 133 -10.40 4.44 21.03
CA PRO A 133 -10.93 4.72 22.36
C PRO A 133 -9.99 4.18 23.44
N ALA A 134 -9.59 5.03 24.38
CA ALA A 134 -8.56 4.70 25.35
C ALA A 134 -9.03 4.93 26.79
N GLY A 135 -9.84 4.02 27.34
CA GLY A 135 -10.22 4.01 28.76
C GLY A 135 -10.72 5.35 29.32
N SER A 136 -10.62 5.54 30.64
CA SER A 136 -11.34 6.58 31.41
C SER A 136 -10.80 8.02 31.26
N GLY A 137 -10.74 8.54 30.03
CA GLY A 137 -10.58 9.99 29.83
C GLY A 137 -9.99 10.46 28.50
N GLY A 138 -10.00 9.63 27.45
CA GLY A 138 -9.54 10.12 26.15
C GLY A 138 -9.45 9.09 25.04
N VAL A 139 -8.76 9.50 23.99
CA VAL A 139 -8.48 8.72 22.78
C VAL A 139 -6.98 8.66 22.55
N LEU A 140 -6.53 7.56 21.97
CA LEU A 140 -5.21 7.44 21.38
C LEU A 140 -5.38 7.62 19.87
N GLN A 141 -4.62 8.53 19.26
CA GLN A 141 -4.63 8.75 17.82
C GLN A 141 -3.30 8.30 17.22
N LEU A 142 -3.40 7.31 16.35
CA LEU A 142 -2.32 6.89 15.45
C LEU A 142 -2.55 7.58 14.11
N VAL A 143 -1.62 8.44 13.71
CA VAL A 143 -1.71 9.20 12.46
C VAL A 143 -0.63 8.72 11.50
N LEU A 144 -1.05 8.24 10.34
CA LEU A 144 -0.17 7.75 9.29
C LEU A 144 -0.17 8.74 8.12
N TYR A 145 1.01 9.18 7.73
CA TYR A 145 1.21 10.13 6.63
C TYR A 145 1.70 9.38 5.40
N PHE A 146 0.81 9.19 4.43
CA PHE A 146 1.14 8.55 3.16
C PHE A 146 1.43 9.61 2.09
N GLY A 147 2.64 9.60 1.53
CA GLY A 147 2.97 10.39 0.35
C GLY A 147 2.49 9.68 -0.90
N VAL A 148 1.59 10.30 -1.66
CA VAL A 148 1.08 9.77 -2.94
C VAL A 148 2.08 10.12 -4.02
N LEU A 149 2.66 9.10 -4.67
CA LEU A 149 3.73 9.30 -5.64
C LEU A 149 3.20 9.93 -6.93
N ALA A 150 3.88 10.93 -7.47
CA ALA A 150 3.47 11.58 -8.71
C ALA A 150 3.48 10.63 -9.91
N ALA A 151 4.40 9.66 -9.94
CA ALA A 151 4.41 8.60 -10.95
C ALA A 151 3.15 7.71 -10.93
N ALA A 152 2.47 7.61 -9.78
CA ALA A 152 1.23 6.86 -9.65
C ALA A 152 -0.03 7.72 -9.90
N ALA A 153 0.11 9.03 -10.14
CA ALA A 153 -1.00 9.98 -10.17
C ALA A 153 -1.97 9.80 -11.35
N SER A 154 -1.56 9.10 -12.41
CA SER A 154 -2.42 8.78 -13.56
C SER A 154 -3.17 7.44 -13.39
N GLY A 155 -2.76 6.60 -12.45
CA GLY A 155 -3.25 5.23 -12.32
C GLY A 155 -4.66 5.12 -11.69
N PRO A 156 -5.34 3.97 -11.86
CA PRO A 156 -6.66 3.74 -11.29
C PRO A 156 -6.73 3.94 -9.77
N ALA A 157 -5.66 3.57 -9.04
CA ALA A 157 -5.58 3.77 -7.60
C ALA A 157 -5.62 5.25 -7.20
N HIS A 158 -4.90 6.12 -7.93
CA HIS A 158 -4.93 7.56 -7.67
C HIS A 158 -6.29 8.18 -8.01
N GLN A 159 -6.92 7.74 -9.10
CA GLN A 159 -8.26 8.20 -9.47
C GLN A 159 -9.30 7.84 -8.38
N LEU A 160 -9.22 6.62 -7.84
CA LEU A 160 -10.05 6.19 -6.72
C LEU A 160 -9.77 7.00 -5.45
N LEU A 161 -8.51 7.27 -5.15
CA LEU A 161 -8.13 8.11 -4.00
C LEU A 161 -8.66 9.54 -4.17
N ARG A 162 -8.53 10.13 -5.37
CA ARG A 162 -9.06 11.46 -5.69
C ARG A 162 -10.57 11.52 -5.49
N ALA A 163 -11.29 10.51 -5.97
CA ALA A 163 -12.73 10.38 -5.73
C ALA A 163 -13.02 10.25 -4.23
N PHE A 164 -12.30 9.39 -3.51
CA PHE A 164 -12.46 9.20 -2.07
C PHE A 164 -12.32 10.51 -1.26
N THR A 165 -11.35 11.35 -1.63
CA THR A 165 -11.08 12.65 -0.98
C THR A 165 -11.90 13.81 -1.52
N ALA A 166 -12.75 13.60 -2.52
CA ALA A 166 -13.52 14.68 -3.11
C ALA A 166 -14.58 15.21 -2.12
N PRO A 167 -14.84 16.54 -2.06
CA PRO A 167 -15.76 17.14 -1.09
C PRO A 167 -17.20 16.61 -1.19
N ASP A 168 -17.63 16.26 -2.38
CA ASP A 168 -18.98 15.79 -2.72
C ASP A 168 -19.17 14.28 -2.49
N THR A 169 -18.10 13.55 -2.15
CA THR A 169 -18.18 12.11 -1.92
C THR A 169 -18.83 11.80 -0.57
N SER A 170 -19.84 10.94 -0.58
CA SER A 170 -20.58 10.56 0.63
C SER A 170 -19.85 9.53 1.48
N ASP A 171 -20.13 9.52 2.79
CA ASP A 171 -19.56 8.54 3.71
C ASP A 171 -19.99 7.11 3.39
N ALA A 172 -21.20 6.92 2.86
CA ALA A 172 -21.65 5.61 2.38
C ALA A 172 -20.75 5.07 1.26
N TRP A 173 -20.33 5.94 0.32
CA TRP A 173 -19.41 5.56 -0.75
C TRP A 173 -18.02 5.20 -0.18
N ARG A 174 -17.52 6.02 0.77
CA ARG A 174 -16.23 5.79 1.45
C ARG A 174 -16.23 4.47 2.20
N ASN A 175 -17.23 4.24 3.06
CA ASN A 175 -17.37 3.05 3.89
C ASN A 175 -17.54 1.76 3.06
N GLY A 176 -18.14 1.86 1.88
CA GLY A 176 -18.27 0.75 0.94
C GLY A 176 -16.94 0.28 0.35
N ARG A 177 -15.97 1.19 0.15
CA ARG A 177 -14.78 0.94 -0.67
C ARG A 177 -13.46 0.94 0.09
N PHE A 178 -13.31 1.80 1.09
CA PHE A 178 -12.09 1.87 1.86
C PHE A 178 -12.06 0.72 2.88
N LYS A 179 -11.00 -0.08 2.82
CA LYS A 179 -10.79 -1.25 3.70
C LYS A 179 -9.40 -1.20 4.28
N ILE A 180 -9.30 -1.49 5.57
CA ILE A 180 -8.03 -1.70 6.27
C ILE A 180 -7.84 -3.20 6.37
N ILE A 181 -6.69 -3.70 5.90
CA ILE A 181 -6.32 -5.11 5.99
C ILE A 181 -5.29 -5.23 7.12
N PRO A 182 -5.66 -5.71 8.31
CA PRO A 182 -4.72 -5.84 9.41
C PRO A 182 -3.79 -7.04 9.18
N GLY A 183 -2.48 -6.85 9.39
CA GLY A 183 -1.49 -7.92 9.49
C GLY A 183 -1.05 -8.11 10.94
N VAL A 184 -1.26 -9.30 11.51
CA VAL A 184 -0.82 -9.63 12.88
C VAL A 184 0.24 -10.72 12.82
N GLU A 185 1.51 -10.33 12.93
CA GLU A 185 2.63 -11.28 12.95
C GLU A 185 2.68 -12.06 14.27
N ALA A 186 2.63 -11.33 15.39
CA ALA A 186 2.68 -11.87 16.75
C ALA A 186 1.44 -11.48 17.55
N GLY A 187 0.92 -12.41 18.35
CA GLY A 187 -0.25 -12.20 19.19
C GLY A 187 -1.03 -13.49 19.47
N PRO A 188 -2.09 -13.42 20.30
CA PRO A 188 -2.95 -14.56 20.58
C PRO A 188 -3.48 -15.19 19.28
N TRP A 189 -3.51 -16.53 19.23
CA TRP A 189 -3.85 -17.28 18.02
C TRP A 189 -5.22 -16.88 17.41
N ILE A 190 -6.19 -16.53 18.27
CA ILE A 190 -7.52 -16.10 17.84
C ILE A 190 -7.47 -14.81 17.04
N VAL A 191 -6.64 -13.85 17.46
CA VAL A 191 -6.47 -12.56 16.79
C VAL A 191 -5.79 -12.77 15.43
N ARG A 192 -4.76 -13.63 15.40
CA ARG A 192 -4.05 -13.99 14.16
C ARG A 192 -4.94 -14.71 13.15
N LYS A 193 -5.87 -15.55 13.62
CA LYS A 193 -6.79 -16.29 12.75
C LYS A 193 -7.81 -15.35 12.09
N VAL A 194 -8.33 -14.38 12.83
CA VAL A 194 -9.32 -13.41 12.31
C VAL A 194 -8.68 -12.37 11.39
N SER A 195 -7.39 -12.05 11.57
CA SER A 195 -6.69 -11.06 10.74
C SER A 195 -6.20 -11.60 9.38
N ARG A 196 -6.06 -12.92 9.19
CA ARG A 196 -5.60 -13.53 7.93
C ARG A 196 -6.74 -13.75 6.91
N ALA A 197 -7.53 -12.72 6.64
CA ALA A 197 -8.70 -12.78 5.75
C ALA A 197 -8.38 -12.66 4.25
#